data_AF-A0A7W0RJW0-F1
#
_entry.id   AF-A0A7W0RJW0-F1
#
_cell.length_a   1.000
_cell.length_b   1.000
_cell.length_c   1.000
_cell.angle_alpha   90.00
_cell.angle_beta   90.00
_cell.angle_gamma   90.00
#
_symmetry.space_group_name_H-M   'P 1'
#
loop_
_entity.id
_entity.type
_entity.pdbx_description
1 polymer ?
#
loop_
_entity_poly.entity_id
_entity_poly.type
_entity_poly.pdbx_seq_one_letter_code
_entity_poly.pdbx_strand_id
1 'polypeptide(L)'
;MKIKSRKATDVTGLSALDPKRALARDAVHFRNIIAARKKVAEAEQELHDAVQDARDAGDSWTVIGAALDTTRQAAFQRFGNATKQD
;
A
#
# COMPACT_ATOMS: atom_id res chain seq x y z
N MET A 1 -25.75 22.99 41.50
CA MET A 1 -24.76 22.90 40.42
C MET A 1 -25.19 21.79 39.46
N LYS A 2 -25.72 22.12 38.27
CA LYS A 2 -26.20 21.14 37.28
C LYS A 2 -25.16 21.00 36.17
N ILE A 3 -24.41 19.91 36.15
CA ILE A 3 -23.43 19.63 35.11
C ILE A 3 -24.19 19.02 33.92
N LYS A 4 -24.46 19.84 32.89
CA LYS A 4 -24.96 19.34 31.60
C LYS A 4 -23.83 18.57 30.92
N SER A 5 -23.96 17.25 30.88
CA SER A 5 -23.07 16.39 30.11
C SER A 5 -23.26 16.68 28.61
N ARG A 6 -22.24 17.26 27.96
CA ARG A 6 -22.22 17.45 26.51
C ARG A 6 -22.11 16.06 25.88
N LYS A 7 -23.12 15.64 25.11
CA LYS A 7 -23.03 14.42 24.29
C LYS A 7 -21.81 14.55 23.38
N ALA A 8 -20.85 13.65 23.55
CA ALA A 8 -19.77 13.48 22.59
C ALA A 8 -20.42 13.07 21.26
N THR A 9 -20.35 13.96 20.27
CA THR A 9 -20.73 13.61 18.90
C THR A 9 -19.74 12.56 18.42
N ASP A 10 -20.22 11.33 18.27
CA ASP A 10 -19.45 10.22 17.74
C ASP A 10 -19.05 10.53 16.29
N VAL A 11 -17.86 11.10 16.12
CA VAL A 11 -17.23 11.45 14.84
C VAL A 11 -16.97 10.24 13.95
N THR A 12 -17.09 9.02 14.47
CA THR A 12 -16.80 7.79 13.72
C THR A 12 -18.05 7.13 13.13
N GLY A 13 -19.25 7.56 13.50
CA GLY A 13 -20.52 6.98 13.02
C GLY A 13 -20.76 5.52 13.45
N LEU A 14 -19.89 4.97 14.30
CA LEU A 14 -19.95 3.58 14.78
C LEU A 14 -21.11 3.33 15.73
N SER A 15 -21.64 4.36 16.39
CA SER A 15 -22.71 4.23 17.38
C SER A 15 -24.06 3.77 16.80
N ALA A 16 -24.24 3.92 15.48
CA ALA A 16 -25.48 3.53 14.79
C ALA A 16 -25.44 2.11 14.19
N LEU A 17 -24.29 1.42 14.25
CA LEU A 17 -24.11 0.11 13.65
C LEU A 17 -24.45 -0.99 14.67
N ASP A 18 -25.29 -1.96 14.29
CA ASP A 18 -25.49 -3.18 15.07
C ASP A 18 -24.15 -3.94 15.13
N PRO A 19 -23.48 -3.97 16.30
CA PRO A 19 -22.11 -4.46 16.40
C PRO A 19 -22.01 -5.96 16.08
N LYS A 20 -23.09 -6.75 16.17
CA LYS A 20 -23.03 -8.17 15.82
C LYS A 20 -23.04 -8.42 14.30
N ARG A 21 -23.70 -7.55 13.54
CA ARG A 21 -23.79 -7.65 12.07
C ARG A 21 -22.69 -6.87 11.37
N ALA A 22 -22.34 -5.71 11.91
CA ALA A 22 -21.26 -4.86 11.42
C ALA A 22 -19.89 -5.51 11.66
N LEU A 23 -19.59 -5.97 12.88
CA LEU A 23 -18.27 -6.54 13.21
C LEU A 23 -17.91 -7.77 12.36
N ALA A 24 -18.87 -8.64 12.02
CA ALA A 24 -18.59 -9.83 11.22
C ALA A 24 -18.29 -9.50 9.74
N ARG A 25 -19.09 -8.62 9.11
CA ARG A 25 -18.88 -8.21 7.70
C ARG A 25 -17.73 -7.22 7.57
N ASP A 26 -17.67 -6.22 8.44
CA ASP A 26 -16.62 -5.21 8.45
C ASP A 26 -15.26 -5.87 8.72
N ALA A 27 -15.18 -6.83 9.64
CA ALA A 27 -13.93 -7.55 9.84
C ALA A 27 -13.52 -8.39 8.63
N VAL A 28 -14.45 -8.91 7.81
CA VAL A 28 -14.09 -9.56 6.54
C VAL A 28 -13.56 -8.53 5.54
N HIS A 29 -14.26 -7.41 5.34
CA HIS A 29 -13.83 -6.37 4.41
C HIS A 29 -12.47 -5.75 4.81
N PHE A 30 -12.27 -5.44 6.10
CA PHE A 30 -11.00 -4.94 6.61
C PHE A 30 -9.87 -5.98 6.49
N ARG A 31 -10.14 -7.26 6.79
CA ARG A 31 -9.14 -8.33 6.55
C ARG A 31 -8.77 -8.44 5.08
N ASN A 32 -9.75 -8.33 4.18
CA ASN A 32 -9.50 -8.37 2.74
C ASN A 32 -8.66 -7.17 2.28
N ILE A 33 -8.93 -5.96 2.78
CA ILE A 33 -8.11 -4.77 2.51
C ILE A 33 -6.68 -4.96 3.00
N ILE A 34 -6.50 -5.44 4.24
CA ILE A 34 -5.16 -5.71 4.80
C ILE A 34 -4.42 -6.76 3.97
N ALA A 35 -5.10 -7.83 3.57
CA ALA A 35 -4.53 -8.87 2.74
C ALA A 35 -4.16 -8.35 1.34
N ALA A 36 -5.03 -7.55 0.71
CA ALA A 36 -4.75 -6.93 -0.58
C ALA A 36 -3.55 -5.97 -0.50
N ARG A 37 -3.49 -5.13 0.53
CA ARG A 37 -2.35 -4.23 0.77
C ARG A 37 -1.04 -5.01 0.93
N LYS A 38 -1.07 -6.14 1.67
CA LYS A 38 0.13 -7.00 1.82
C LYS A 38 0.57 -7.56 0.47
N LYS A 39 -0.36 -8.07 -0.33
CA LYS A 39 -0.06 -8.57 -1.68
C LYS A 39 0.52 -7.49 -2.60
N VAL A 40 0.03 -6.26 -2.51
CA VAL A 40 0.60 -5.12 -3.26
C VAL A 40 2.04 -4.86 -2.81
N ALA A 41 2.30 -4.81 -1.50
CA ALA A 41 3.65 -4.59 -0.98
C ALA A 41 4.61 -5.72 -1.38
N GLU A 42 4.16 -6.97 -1.33
CA GLU A 42 4.93 -8.14 -1.78
C GLU A 42 5.25 -8.06 -3.28
N ALA A 43 4.25 -7.72 -4.12
CA ALA A 43 4.46 -7.57 -5.56
C ALA A 43 5.35 -6.36 -5.91
N GLU A 44 5.27 -5.28 -5.14
CA GLU A 44 6.16 -4.12 -5.29
C GLU A 44 7.61 -4.48 -4.95
N GLN A 45 7.82 -5.28 -3.91
CA GLN A 45 9.16 -5.78 -3.56
C GLN A 45 9.69 -6.73 -4.63
N GLU A 46 8.88 -7.68 -5.09
CA GLU A 46 9.25 -8.60 -6.16
C GLU A 46 9.64 -7.85 -7.45
N LEU A 47 8.88 -6.80 -7.80
CA LEU A 47 9.22 -5.93 -8.93
C LEU A 47 10.54 -5.19 -8.72
N HIS A 48 10.83 -4.74 -7.50
CA HIS A 48 12.08 -4.07 -7.16
C HIS A 48 13.28 -5.01 -7.32
N ASP A 49 13.16 -6.23 -6.76
CA ASP A 49 14.20 -7.25 -6.82
C ASP A 49 14.47 -7.66 -8.28
N ALA A 50 13.42 -7.88 -9.09
CA ALA A 50 13.57 -8.20 -10.51
C ALA A 50 14.26 -7.08 -11.32
N VAL A 51 13.97 -5.81 -11.00
CA VAL A 51 14.67 -4.67 -11.63
C VAL A 51 16.13 -4.62 -11.21
N GLN A 52 16.43 -4.90 -9.94
CA GLN A 52 17.80 -4.94 -9.43
C GLN A 52 18.59 -6.09 -10.08
N ASP A 53 18.01 -7.29 -10.17
CA ASP A 53 18.62 -8.44 -10.85
C ASP A 53 18.94 -8.12 -12.32
N ALA A 54 18.02 -7.47 -13.04
CA ALA A 54 18.27 -7.03 -14.41
C ALA A 54 19.42 -6.01 -14.50
N ARG A 55 19.48 -5.06 -13.55
CA ARG A 55 20.58 -4.09 -13.47
C ARG A 55 21.93 -4.75 -13.18
N ASP A 56 21.96 -5.74 -12.29
CA ASP A 56 23.17 -6.49 -11.94
C ASP A 56 23.62 -7.43 -13.07
N ALA A 57 22.68 -7.95 -13.86
CA ALA A 57 22.96 -8.64 -15.12
C ALA A 57 23.51 -7.71 -16.23
N GLY A 58 23.44 -6.39 -16.02
CA GLY A 58 23.97 -5.37 -16.93
C GLY A 58 22.95 -4.77 -17.89
N ASP A 59 21.66 -5.11 -17.78
CA ASP A 59 20.62 -4.58 -18.67
C ASP A 59 20.48 -3.07 -18.55
N SER A 60 20.44 -2.38 -19.68
CA SER A 60 20.32 -0.92 -19.69
C SER A 60 18.95 -0.45 -19.17
N TRP A 61 18.92 0.74 -18.57
CA TRP A 61 17.67 1.39 -18.15
C TRP A 61 16.65 1.59 -19.29
N THR A 62 17.09 1.61 -20.54
CA THR A 62 16.18 1.67 -21.70
C THR A 62 15.40 0.37 -21.86
N VAL A 63 16.08 -0.78 -21.73
CA VAL A 63 15.45 -2.11 -21.84
C VAL A 63 14.51 -2.34 -20.66
N ILE A 64 14.97 -2.02 -19.45
CA ILE A 64 14.15 -2.14 -18.23
C ILE A 64 12.93 -1.23 -18.31
N GLY A 65 13.08 0.01 -18.78
CA GLY A 65 11.94 0.92 -18.98
C GLY A 65 10.91 0.35 -19.95
N ALA A 66 11.35 -0.23 -21.07
CA ALA A 66 10.45 -0.87 -22.03
C ALA A 66 9.71 -2.07 -21.40
N ALA A 67 10.37 -2.89 -20.59
CA ALA A 67 9.74 -4.01 -19.89
C ALA A 67 8.71 -3.55 -18.83
N LEU A 68 8.95 -2.40 -18.20
CA LEU A 68 8.05 -1.76 -17.23
C LEU A 68 6.92 -0.93 -17.88
N ASP A 69 6.84 -0.90 -19.22
CA ASP A 69 5.93 -0.04 -19.99
C ASP A 69 6.05 1.45 -19.61
N THR A 70 7.30 1.92 -19.48
CA THR A 70 7.59 3.30 -19.08
C THR A 70 8.84 3.84 -19.77
N THR A 71 9.13 5.14 -19.57
CA THR A 71 10.34 5.74 -20.13
C THR A 71 11.56 5.35 -19.31
N ARG A 72 12.73 5.32 -19.96
CA ARG A 72 14.03 5.14 -19.29
C ARG A 72 14.19 6.06 -18.06
N GLN A 73 13.81 7.33 -18.21
CA GLN A 73 13.96 8.34 -17.17
C GLN A 73 13.03 8.06 -15.98
N ALA A 74 11.79 7.65 -16.24
CA ALA A 74 10.84 7.27 -15.19
C ALA A 74 11.30 6.00 -14.46
N ALA A 75 11.80 4.99 -15.19
CA ALA A 75 12.38 3.79 -14.60
C ALA A 75 13.60 4.12 -13.72
N PHE A 76 14.55 4.90 -14.22
CA PHE A 76 15.72 5.32 -13.45
C PHE A 76 15.33 6.15 -12.21
N GLN A 77 14.38 7.07 -12.33
CA GLN A 77 13.93 7.86 -11.18
C GLN A 77 13.31 6.99 -10.08
N ARG A 78 12.51 5.99 -10.48
CA ARG A 78 11.78 5.11 -9.55
C ARG A 78 12.70 4.07 -8.90
N PHE A 79 13.61 3.46 -9.66
CA PHE A 79 14.39 2.31 -9.21
C PHE A 79 15.89 2.60 -9.05
N GLY A 80 16.43 3.63 -9.70
CA GLY A 80 17.87 3.92 -9.71
C GLY A 80 18.44 4.55 -8.43
N ASN A 81 17.58 4.95 -7.48
CA ASN A 81 17.99 5.60 -6.22
C ASN A 81 17.87 4.68 -4.99
N ALA A 82 17.47 3.43 -5.15
CA ALA A 82 17.20 2.54 -4.02
C ALA A 82 18.46 1.97 -3.33
N THR A 83 19.65 2.23 -3.87
CA THR A 83 20.93 1.71 -3.38
C THR A 83 21.51 2.43 -2.16
N LYS A 84 20.70 3.17 -1.38
CA LYS A 84 21.10 3.83 -0.13
C LYS A 84 20.06 3.67 0.99
N GLN A 85 19.72 2.44 1.32
CA GLN A 85 19.08 2.12 2.60
C GLN A 85 19.90 1.02 3.27
N ASP A 86 21.06 1.40 3.79
CA ASP A 86 21.83 0.66 4.79
C ASP A 86 21.44 1.15 6.20
#